data_AF-A0A495J908-F1
#
_entry.id   AF-A0A495J908-F1
#
_cell.length_a   1.000
_cell.length_b   1.000
_cell.length_c   1.000
_cell.angle_alpha   90.00
_cell.angle_beta   90.00
_cell.angle_gamma   90.00
#
_symmetry.space_group_name_H-M   'P 1'
#
loop_
_entity.id
_entity.type
_entity.pdbx_description
1 polymer ?
#
loop_
_entity_poly.entity_id
_entity_poly.type
_entity_poly.pdbx_seq_one_letter_code
_entity_poly.pdbx_strand_id
1 'polypeptide(L)'
;MQAQHSTITFYVDMIYRLQMKRIAADYTQEELSFLLGYPPDQVSRIESFDTDALVYLTDLNRLAIIFDCELLALTPGYPISQQKIEIFTDYNQDSFRNYYSIYRIKAAGQSELFYKIIEDRPEFASQPKDKEAIQVKIEESISRLITGGSFTEGMEVWDIYQCSREQIQRRYAPRLLQEVLQKYVYGDHPLLEARTVENRVTYYVKQG
;
A
#
# COMPACT_ATOMS: atom_id res chain seq x y z
N MET A 1 -4.99 0.18 -20.81
CA MET A 1 -4.00 1.26 -20.97
C MET A 1 -2.65 0.62 -21.19
N GLN A 2 -1.94 1.06 -22.21
CA GLN A 2 -0.66 0.47 -22.63
C GLN A 2 0.46 1.49 -22.43
N ALA A 3 1.59 1.04 -21.89
CA ALA A 3 2.75 1.90 -21.69
C ALA A 3 4.05 1.11 -21.88
N GLN A 4 5.06 1.77 -22.44
CA GLN A 4 6.41 1.21 -22.57
C GLN A 4 7.33 1.87 -21.56
N HIS A 5 8.18 1.07 -20.91
CA HIS A 5 9.08 1.51 -19.87
C HIS A 5 10.47 0.93 -20.06
N SER A 6 11.45 1.70 -19.62
CA SER A 6 12.85 1.29 -19.57
C SER A 6 13.25 1.12 -18.11
N THR A 7 13.47 -0.12 -17.66
CA THR A 7 13.71 -0.43 -16.24
C THR A 7 14.79 -1.49 -16.05
N ILE A 8 15.12 -1.82 -14.81
CA ILE A 8 16.05 -2.89 -14.46
C ILE A 8 15.22 -4.15 -14.14
N THR A 9 15.66 -5.31 -14.63
CA THR A 9 14.97 -6.61 -14.40
C THR A 9 14.70 -6.87 -12.91
N PHE A 10 15.62 -6.43 -12.04
CA PHE A 10 15.48 -6.39 -10.58
C PHE A 10 14.16 -5.78 -10.10
N TYR A 11 13.79 -4.59 -10.61
CA TYR A 11 12.56 -3.90 -10.20
C TYR A 11 11.30 -4.61 -10.67
N VAL A 12 11.35 -5.30 -11.82
CA VAL A 12 10.21 -6.08 -12.34
C VAL A 12 9.82 -7.20 -11.38
N ASP A 13 10.79 -7.96 -10.85
CA ASP A 13 10.52 -9.03 -9.90
C ASP A 13 10.07 -8.49 -8.54
N MET A 14 10.64 -7.36 -8.08
CA MET A 14 10.18 -6.72 -6.84
C MET A 14 8.75 -6.21 -6.92
N ILE A 15 8.38 -5.54 -8.01
CA ILE A 15 7.02 -5.04 -8.23
C ILE A 15 6.04 -6.21 -8.32
N TYR A 16 6.41 -7.28 -9.03
CA TYR A 16 5.61 -8.51 -9.06
C TYR A 16 5.35 -9.07 -7.65
N ARG A 17 6.39 -9.18 -6.82
CA ARG A 17 6.27 -9.67 -5.44
C ARG A 17 5.43 -8.75 -4.56
N LEU A 18 5.63 -7.44 -4.70
CA LEU A 18 4.81 -6.43 -4.03
C LEU A 18 3.33 -6.61 -4.37
N GLN A 19 3.00 -6.70 -5.67
CA GLN A 19 1.64 -6.92 -6.16
C GLN A 19 1.03 -8.19 -5.56
N MET A 20 1.76 -9.31 -5.64
CA MET A 20 1.29 -10.59 -5.13
C MET A 20 1.04 -10.55 -3.61
N LYS A 21 1.94 -9.92 -2.84
CA LYS A 21 1.77 -9.77 -1.39
C LYS A 21 0.62 -8.85 -1.02
N ARG A 22 0.48 -7.72 -1.72
CA ARG A 22 -0.61 -6.76 -1.56
C ARG A 22 -1.97 -7.42 -1.83
N ILE A 23 -2.10 -8.12 -2.95
CA ILE A 23 -3.34 -8.81 -3.33
C ILE A 23 -3.67 -9.94 -2.35
N ALA A 24 -2.68 -10.74 -1.95
CA ALA A 24 -2.88 -11.80 -0.94
C ALA A 24 -3.25 -11.23 0.43
N ALA A 25 -2.85 -9.99 0.72
CA ALA A 25 -3.21 -9.23 1.90
C ALA A 25 -4.60 -8.57 1.81
N ASP A 26 -5.29 -8.68 0.67
CA ASP A 26 -6.56 -8.01 0.39
C ASP A 26 -6.48 -6.49 0.61
N TYR A 27 -5.34 -5.91 0.23
CA TYR A 27 -5.12 -4.47 0.27
C TYR A 27 -5.25 -3.87 -1.12
N THR A 28 -5.98 -2.76 -1.24
CA THR A 28 -5.89 -1.93 -2.44
C THR A 28 -4.51 -1.23 -2.51
N GLN A 29 -4.16 -0.71 -3.69
CA GLN A 29 -2.96 0.12 -3.83
C GLN A 29 -3.02 1.34 -2.91
N GLU A 30 -4.16 2.01 -2.81
CA GLU A 30 -4.37 3.15 -1.92
C GLU A 30 -4.25 2.77 -0.44
N GLU A 31 -4.82 1.65 -0.03
CA GLU A 31 -4.72 1.16 1.35
C GLU A 31 -3.28 0.85 1.74
N LEU A 32 -2.49 0.27 0.83
CA LEU A 32 -1.06 0.05 1.08
C LEU A 32 -0.27 1.36 1.12
N SER A 33 -0.55 2.32 0.23
CA SER A 33 0.04 3.66 0.28
C SER A 33 -0.24 4.31 1.64
N PHE A 34 -1.48 4.23 2.11
CA PHE A 34 -1.89 4.72 3.42
C PHE A 34 -1.10 4.06 4.56
N LEU A 35 -1.01 2.73 4.60
CA LEU A 35 -0.24 2.02 5.63
C LEU A 35 1.25 2.40 5.64
N LEU A 36 1.83 2.69 4.48
CA LEU A 36 3.21 3.16 4.34
C LEU A 36 3.38 4.63 4.72
N GLY A 37 2.28 5.37 4.94
CA GLY A 37 2.28 6.81 5.18
C GLY A 37 2.58 7.62 3.93
N TYR A 38 2.38 7.06 2.73
CA TYR A 38 2.68 7.72 1.45
C TYR A 38 1.45 8.40 0.84
N PRO A 39 1.64 9.26 -0.18
CA PRO A 39 0.52 9.77 -0.99
C PRO A 39 -0.36 8.64 -1.52
N PRO A 40 -1.70 8.83 -1.64
CA PRO A 40 -2.64 7.76 -2.00
C PRO A 40 -2.28 6.95 -3.26
N ASP A 41 -1.71 7.61 -4.27
CA ASP A 41 -1.32 7.04 -5.55
C ASP A 41 0.10 6.47 -5.59
N GLN A 42 0.87 6.53 -4.49
CA GLN A 42 2.27 6.15 -4.50
C GLN A 42 2.50 4.69 -4.91
N VAL A 43 1.74 3.74 -4.34
CA VAL A 43 1.84 2.32 -4.70
C VAL A 43 1.37 2.06 -6.13
N SER A 44 0.31 2.75 -6.60
CA SER A 44 -0.15 2.57 -7.98
C SER A 44 0.89 3.06 -8.98
N ARG A 45 1.59 4.17 -8.67
CA ARG A 45 2.74 4.66 -9.43
C ARG A 45 3.88 3.65 -9.46
N ILE A 46 4.27 3.09 -8.32
CA ILE A 46 5.29 2.01 -8.24
C ILE A 46 4.90 0.82 -9.11
N GLU A 47 3.67 0.33 -8.97
CA GLU A 47 3.16 -0.83 -9.72
C GLU A 47 2.99 -0.56 -11.23
N SER A 48 2.93 0.73 -11.60
CA SER A 48 2.92 1.19 -12.99
C SER A 48 4.32 1.44 -13.58
N PHE A 49 5.38 1.16 -12.82
CA PHE A 49 6.79 1.35 -13.20
C PHE A 49 7.24 2.82 -13.35
N ASP A 50 6.55 3.75 -12.67
CA ASP A 50 7.00 5.15 -12.58
C ASP A 50 8.36 5.23 -11.86
N THR A 51 9.39 5.69 -12.57
CA THR A 51 10.78 5.76 -12.09
C THR A 51 10.95 6.64 -10.86
N ASP A 52 10.19 7.73 -10.74
CA ASP A 52 10.28 8.63 -9.59
C ASP A 52 9.68 7.98 -8.35
N ALA A 53 8.74 7.06 -8.54
CA ALA A 53 8.10 6.31 -7.47
C ALA A 53 8.94 5.12 -6.98
N LEU A 54 9.81 4.56 -7.82
CA LEU A 54 10.63 3.38 -7.48
C LEU A 54 11.60 3.62 -6.31
N VAL A 55 11.97 4.87 -6.02
CA VAL A 55 12.83 5.18 -4.86
C VAL A 55 12.19 4.72 -3.54
N TYR A 56 10.86 4.70 -3.45
CA TYR A 56 10.11 4.28 -2.27
C TYR A 56 9.99 2.75 -2.14
N LEU A 57 10.29 2.00 -3.21
CA LEU A 57 10.33 0.54 -3.18
C LEU A 57 11.53 -0.01 -2.34
N THR A 58 12.37 0.88 -1.81
CA THR A 58 13.52 0.53 -0.97
C THR A 58 13.15 0.25 0.49
N ASP A 59 11.94 0.61 0.94
CA ASP A 59 11.47 0.39 2.32
C ASP A 59 10.95 -1.03 2.54
N LEU A 60 11.78 -2.01 2.19
CA LEU A 60 11.41 -3.42 2.21
C LEU A 60 11.18 -3.96 3.63
N ASN A 61 11.84 -3.38 4.63
CA ASN A 61 11.62 -3.77 6.02
C ASN A 61 10.19 -3.41 6.48
N ARG A 62 9.71 -2.20 6.14
CA ARG A 62 8.33 -1.81 6.48
C ARG A 62 7.31 -2.64 5.73
N LEU A 63 7.54 -2.91 4.45
CA LEU A 63 6.69 -3.82 3.65
C LEU A 63 6.66 -5.24 4.24
N ALA A 64 7.81 -5.77 4.66
CA ALA A 64 7.90 -7.09 5.29
C ALA A 64 7.08 -7.16 6.58
N ILE A 65 7.14 -6.11 7.41
CA ILE A 65 6.33 -5.96 8.62
C ILE A 65 4.84 -5.85 8.26
N ILE A 66 4.48 -5.06 7.24
CA ILE A 66 3.09 -4.86 6.80
C ILE A 66 2.45 -6.17 6.33
N PHE A 67 3.19 -6.96 5.57
CA PHE A 67 2.73 -8.22 5.00
C PHE A 67 2.95 -9.42 5.92
N ASP A 68 3.52 -9.23 7.11
CA ASP A 68 3.88 -10.30 8.05
C ASP A 68 4.69 -11.41 7.37
N CYS A 69 5.78 -11.03 6.71
CA CYS A 69 6.62 -11.97 5.98
C CYS A 69 8.11 -11.67 6.14
N GLU A 70 8.95 -12.66 5.82
CA GLU A 70 10.39 -12.45 5.73
C GLU A 70 10.74 -11.47 4.61
N LEU A 71 11.79 -10.66 4.83
CA LEU A 71 12.31 -9.71 3.85
C LEU A 71 12.61 -10.38 2.50
N LEU A 72 13.14 -11.62 2.54
CA LEU A 72 13.49 -12.39 1.36
C LEU A 72 12.30 -12.69 0.44
N ALA A 73 11.07 -12.67 0.97
CA ALA A 73 9.87 -12.84 0.16
C ALA A 73 9.60 -11.65 -0.78
N LEU A 74 10.12 -10.46 -0.43
CA LEU A 74 9.99 -9.22 -1.20
C LEU A 74 11.24 -8.90 -2.03
N THR A 75 12.40 -9.47 -1.67
CA THR A 75 13.62 -9.32 -2.47
C THR A 75 13.57 -10.19 -3.72
N PRO A 76 14.21 -9.74 -4.82
CA PRO A 76 14.22 -10.53 -6.03
C PRO A 76 15.10 -11.78 -5.93
N GLY A 77 14.77 -12.81 -6.70
CA GLY A 77 15.46 -14.10 -6.66
C GLY A 77 16.85 -14.07 -7.33
N TYR A 78 17.86 -14.67 -6.69
CA TYR A 78 19.20 -14.82 -7.30
C TYR A 78 19.21 -15.87 -8.43
N PRO A 79 20.01 -15.68 -9.49
CA PRO A 79 20.86 -14.53 -9.79
C PRO A 79 20.06 -13.39 -10.42
N ILE A 80 20.13 -12.20 -9.79
CA ILE A 80 19.39 -11.05 -10.28
C ILE A 80 20.22 -10.33 -11.34
N SER A 81 19.75 -10.35 -12.58
CA SER A 81 20.34 -9.55 -13.64
C SER A 81 20.03 -8.07 -13.39
N GLN A 82 21.06 -7.25 -13.16
CA GLN A 82 20.93 -5.78 -13.20
C GLN A 82 20.82 -5.25 -14.64
N GLN A 83 20.55 -6.12 -15.60
CA GLN A 83 20.35 -5.74 -16.98
C GLN A 83 19.14 -4.83 -17.10
N LYS A 84 19.38 -3.69 -17.76
CA LYS A 84 18.35 -2.79 -18.24
C LYS A 84 17.56 -3.47 -19.36
N ILE A 85 16.25 -3.45 -19.24
CA ILE A 85 15.31 -4.07 -20.17
C ILE A 85 14.21 -3.07 -20.53
N GLU A 86 13.70 -3.23 -21.74
CA GLU A 86 12.49 -2.56 -22.18
C GLU A 86 11.30 -3.48 -21.88
N ILE A 87 10.28 -2.92 -21.24
CA ILE A 87 9.04 -3.62 -20.95
C ILE A 87 7.84 -2.89 -21.53
N PHE A 88 6.79 -3.65 -21.80
CA PHE A 88 5.49 -3.17 -22.19
C PHE A 88 4.47 -3.63 -21.14
N THR A 89 3.73 -2.68 -20.58
CA THR A 89 2.66 -2.96 -19.62
C THR A 89 1.31 -2.78 -20.30
N ASP A 90 0.41 -3.74 -20.09
CA ASP A 90 -0.97 -3.68 -20.56
C ASP A 90 -1.91 -3.90 -19.39
N TYR A 91 -2.73 -2.88 -19.13
CA TYR A 91 -3.79 -2.90 -18.14
C TYR A 91 -5.14 -3.02 -18.84
N ASN A 92 -5.89 -4.07 -18.50
CA ASN A 92 -7.27 -4.23 -18.93
C ASN A 92 -8.15 -4.48 -17.70
N GLN A 93 -9.44 -4.16 -17.81
CA GLN A 93 -10.41 -4.38 -16.73
C GLN A 93 -11.71 -4.89 -17.33
N ASP A 94 -12.35 -5.82 -16.62
CA ASP A 94 -13.74 -6.17 -16.87
C ASP A 94 -14.62 -5.67 -15.71
N SER A 95 -15.86 -6.15 -15.65
CA SER A 95 -16.81 -5.76 -14.61
C SER A 95 -16.33 -6.13 -13.20
N PHE A 96 -15.51 -7.17 -13.02
CA PHE A 96 -15.14 -7.72 -11.72
C PHE A 96 -13.65 -7.76 -11.46
N ARG A 97 -12.81 -7.64 -12.49
CA ARG A 97 -11.38 -7.93 -12.41
C ARG A 97 -10.52 -6.92 -13.14
N ASN A 98 -9.34 -6.73 -12.57
CA ASN A 98 -8.22 -6.03 -13.16
C ASN A 98 -7.21 -7.06 -13.69
N TYR A 99 -6.71 -6.83 -14.90
CA TYR A 99 -5.74 -7.67 -15.58
C TYR A 99 -4.47 -6.85 -15.84
N TYR A 100 -3.38 -7.25 -15.22
CA TYR A 100 -2.06 -6.63 -15.38
C TYR A 100 -1.18 -7.58 -16.16
N SER A 101 -0.75 -7.21 -17.36
CA SER A 101 0.15 -8.02 -18.19
C SER A 101 1.45 -7.26 -18.45
N ILE A 102 2.59 -7.89 -18.16
CA ILE A 102 3.92 -7.29 -18.35
C ILE A 102 4.69 -8.11 -19.36
N TYR A 103 5.22 -7.47 -20.39
CA TYR A 103 5.96 -8.12 -21.47
C TYR A 103 7.36 -7.54 -21.60
N ARG A 104 8.37 -8.38 -21.87
CA ARG A 104 9.71 -7.96 -22.29
C ARG A 104 9.71 -7.62 -23.77
N ILE A 105 10.35 -6.53 -24.16
CA ILE A 105 10.62 -6.23 -25.57
C ILE A 105 12.00 -6.78 -25.94
N LYS A 106 12.07 -7.66 -26.95
CA LYS A 106 13.32 -8.24 -27.49
C LYS A 106 13.84 -7.38 -28.66
N ALA A 107 15.12 -7.58 -29.01
CA ALA A 107 15.85 -6.79 -30.02
C ALA A 107 15.25 -6.80 -31.45
N ALA A 108 14.23 -7.62 -31.71
CA ALA A 108 13.50 -7.69 -32.99
C ALA A 108 12.06 -7.17 -32.92
N GLY A 109 11.70 -6.41 -31.87
CA GLY A 109 10.32 -5.92 -31.66
C GLY A 109 9.32 -7.00 -31.22
N GLN A 110 9.78 -8.24 -31.06
CA GLN A 110 8.98 -9.31 -30.47
C GLN A 110 8.83 -9.09 -28.96
N SER A 111 7.61 -9.27 -28.45
CA SER A 111 7.33 -9.22 -27.02
C SER A 111 7.20 -10.64 -26.43
N GLU A 112 7.67 -10.80 -25.19
CA GLU A 112 7.57 -12.04 -24.42
C GLU A 112 6.88 -11.74 -23.09
N LEU A 113 5.83 -12.47 -22.75
CA LEU A 113 5.13 -12.29 -21.48
C LEU A 113 6.08 -12.64 -20.32
N PHE A 114 6.33 -11.68 -19.42
CA PHE A 114 7.02 -11.92 -18.16
C PHE A 114 6.07 -12.52 -17.13
N TYR A 115 4.97 -11.82 -16.84
CA TYR A 115 3.94 -12.28 -15.93
C TYR A 115 2.59 -11.64 -16.24
N LYS A 116 1.54 -12.27 -15.73
CA LYS A 116 0.17 -11.75 -15.75
C LYS A 116 -0.46 -11.94 -14.38
N ILE A 117 -1.05 -10.87 -13.85
CA ILE A 117 -1.79 -10.89 -12.59
C ILE A 117 -3.26 -10.60 -12.89
N ILE A 118 -4.13 -11.29 -12.16
CA ILE A 118 -5.57 -11.07 -12.14
C ILE A 118 -5.92 -10.72 -10.70
N GLU A 119 -6.54 -9.56 -10.52
CA GLU A 119 -6.97 -9.05 -9.21
C GLU A 119 -8.47 -8.79 -9.27
N ASP A 120 -9.23 -9.27 -8.28
CA ASP A 120 -10.64 -8.91 -8.17
C ASP A 120 -10.77 -7.45 -7.75
N ARG A 121 -11.74 -6.73 -8.33
CA ARG A 121 -11.92 -5.30 -8.08
C ARG A 121 -12.37 -5.06 -6.64
N PRO A 122 -11.76 -4.10 -5.91
CA PRO A 122 -12.03 -3.88 -4.49
C PRO A 122 -13.49 -3.55 -4.15
N GLU A 123 -14.21 -2.94 -5.09
CA GLU A 123 -15.63 -2.60 -4.95
C GLU A 123 -16.57 -3.82 -4.99
N PHE A 124 -16.09 -4.96 -5.50
CA PHE A 124 -16.81 -6.24 -5.48
C PHE A 124 -16.31 -7.19 -4.38
N ALA A 125 -15.24 -6.83 -3.67
CA ALA A 125 -14.83 -7.53 -2.46
C ALA A 125 -15.93 -7.37 -1.39
N SER A 126 -16.27 -8.47 -0.72
CA SER A 126 -17.34 -8.45 0.29
C SER A 126 -16.99 -7.48 1.41
N GLN A 127 -17.77 -6.42 1.60
CA GLN A 127 -17.59 -5.55 2.75
C GLN A 127 -17.83 -6.36 4.04
N PRO A 128 -17.04 -6.11 5.11
CA PRO A 128 -17.29 -6.74 6.40
C PRO A 128 -18.70 -6.42 6.85
N LYS A 129 -19.49 -7.46 7.16
CA LYS A 129 -20.88 -7.30 7.66
C LYS A 129 -20.96 -6.45 8.94
N ASP A 130 -19.85 -6.29 9.62
CA ASP A 130 -19.69 -5.60 10.89
C ASP A 130 -18.84 -4.33 10.78
N LYS A 131 -18.76 -3.72 9.58
CA LYS A 131 -18.01 -2.47 9.32
C LYS A 131 -18.16 -1.44 10.44
N GLU A 132 -19.40 -1.09 10.78
CA GLU A 132 -19.72 -0.08 11.80
C GLU A 132 -19.16 -0.46 13.18
N ALA A 133 -19.32 -1.71 13.58
CA ALA A 133 -18.78 -2.22 14.85
C ALA A 133 -17.24 -2.19 14.86
N ILE A 134 -16.58 -2.41 13.73
CA ILE A 134 -15.12 -2.24 13.63
C ILE A 134 -14.77 -0.76 13.85
N GLN A 135 -15.47 0.15 13.17
CA GLN A 135 -15.17 1.58 13.21
C GLN A 135 -15.34 2.17 14.62
N VAL A 136 -16.39 1.78 15.34
CA VAL A 136 -16.56 2.19 16.75
C VAL A 136 -15.36 1.77 17.59
N LYS A 137 -14.87 0.53 17.44
CA LYS A 137 -13.69 0.07 18.18
C LYS A 137 -12.40 0.79 17.77
N ILE A 138 -12.27 1.17 16.50
CA ILE A 138 -11.15 2.00 16.03
C ILE A 138 -11.24 3.38 16.69
N GLU A 139 -12.40 4.03 16.70
CA GLU A 139 -12.63 5.33 17.35
C GLU A 139 -12.30 5.29 18.86
N GLU A 140 -12.68 4.21 19.55
CA GLU A 140 -12.30 3.96 20.95
C GLU A 140 -10.78 3.80 21.12
N SER A 141 -10.11 3.12 20.18
CA SER A 141 -8.65 2.96 20.18
C SER A 141 -7.95 4.30 19.97
N ILE A 142 -8.39 5.09 18.98
CA ILE A 142 -7.81 6.41 18.70
C ILE A 142 -8.01 7.36 19.88
N SER A 143 -9.22 7.40 20.45
CA SER A 143 -9.51 8.20 21.64
C SER A 143 -8.57 7.85 22.80
N ARG A 144 -8.33 6.55 23.04
CA ARG A 144 -7.37 6.10 24.06
C ARG A 144 -5.95 6.56 23.77
N LEU A 145 -5.47 6.40 22.55
CA LEU A 145 -4.14 6.86 22.13
C LEU A 145 -3.97 8.38 22.27
N ILE A 146 -5.02 9.16 22.00
CA ILE A 146 -5.04 10.62 22.24
C ILE A 146 -4.92 10.91 23.73
N THR A 147 -5.78 10.33 24.57
CA THR A 147 -5.76 10.57 26.02
C THR A 147 -4.48 10.05 26.70
N GLY A 148 -3.84 9.03 26.12
CA GLY A 148 -2.58 8.47 26.59
C GLY A 148 -1.35 9.27 26.16
N GLY A 149 -1.51 10.34 25.37
CA GLY A 149 -0.41 11.19 24.91
C GLY A 149 0.43 10.60 23.79
N SER A 150 0.02 9.48 23.17
CA SER A 150 0.81 8.84 22.10
C SER A 150 0.97 9.74 20.87
N PHE A 151 -0.03 10.57 20.58
CA PHE A 151 0.02 11.55 19.49
C PHE A 151 0.81 12.82 19.83
N THR A 152 1.34 12.98 21.04
CA THR A 152 2.12 14.18 21.41
C THR A 152 3.47 14.22 20.69
N GLU A 153 4.12 13.06 20.55
CA GLU A 153 5.40 12.92 19.83
C GLU A 153 5.23 12.64 18.33
N GLY A 154 3.98 12.37 17.91
CA GLY A 154 3.64 11.97 16.56
C GLY A 154 3.52 10.45 16.42
N MET A 155 2.51 9.99 15.68
CA MET A 155 2.35 8.57 15.35
C MET A 155 2.22 8.36 13.85
N GLU A 156 3.00 7.43 13.30
CA GLU A 156 2.85 7.00 11.90
C GLU A 156 1.59 6.12 11.73
N VAL A 157 1.03 6.10 10.52
CA VAL A 157 -0.19 5.33 10.19
C VAL A 157 -0.09 3.87 10.61
N TRP A 158 1.01 3.20 10.28
CA TRP A 158 1.15 1.78 10.58
C TRP A 158 1.18 1.49 12.08
N ASP A 159 1.80 2.35 12.88
CA ASP A 159 1.87 2.13 14.32
C ASP A 159 0.48 2.30 14.94
N ILE A 160 -0.30 3.28 14.46
CA ILE A 160 -1.72 3.43 14.81
C ILE A 160 -2.51 2.17 14.43
N TYR A 161 -2.29 1.65 13.21
CA TYR A 161 -2.96 0.45 12.70
C TYR A 161 -2.59 -0.82 13.48
N GLN A 162 -1.35 -0.95 13.93
CA GLN A 162 -0.92 -2.05 14.79
C GLN A 162 -1.58 -1.97 16.16
N CYS A 163 -1.50 -0.81 16.83
CA CYS A 163 -2.12 -0.61 18.14
C CYS A 163 -3.62 -0.90 18.11
N SER A 164 -4.33 -0.42 17.08
CA SER A 164 -5.77 -0.68 16.95
C SER A 164 -6.04 -2.16 16.64
N ARG A 165 -5.26 -2.82 15.77
CA ARG A 165 -5.41 -4.26 15.50
C ARG A 165 -5.24 -5.11 16.76
N GLU A 166 -4.24 -4.80 17.59
CA GLU A 166 -3.99 -5.50 18.85
C GLU A 166 -5.17 -5.35 19.82
N GLN A 167 -5.74 -4.13 19.93
CA GLN A 167 -6.89 -3.88 20.80
C GLN A 167 -8.18 -4.54 20.29
N ILE A 168 -8.41 -4.54 18.98
CA ILE A 168 -9.60 -5.14 18.36
C ILE A 168 -9.45 -6.67 18.25
N GLN A 169 -8.23 -7.20 18.40
CA GLN A 169 -7.87 -8.62 18.30
C GLN A 169 -8.22 -9.26 16.95
N ARG A 170 -8.17 -8.47 15.87
CA ARG A 170 -8.42 -8.94 14.50
C ARG A 170 -7.83 -8.00 13.48
N ARG A 171 -7.58 -8.52 12.28
CA ARG A 171 -7.27 -7.72 11.09
C ARG A 171 -8.55 -7.08 10.54
N TYR A 172 -8.40 -5.89 9.98
CA TYR A 172 -9.48 -5.17 9.29
C TYR A 172 -8.91 -4.35 8.13
N ALA A 173 -9.74 -3.98 7.16
CA ALA A 173 -9.30 -3.23 5.98
C ALA A 173 -8.74 -1.85 6.38
N PRO A 174 -7.53 -1.45 5.93
CA PRO A 174 -6.91 -0.18 6.31
C PRO A 174 -7.78 1.06 6.05
N ARG A 175 -8.64 1.02 5.01
CA ARG A 175 -9.60 2.09 4.73
C ARG A 175 -10.48 2.46 5.94
N LEU A 176 -10.80 1.51 6.81
CA LEU A 176 -11.63 1.78 7.99
C LEU A 176 -10.90 2.66 9.00
N LEU A 177 -9.58 2.47 9.15
CA LEU A 177 -8.77 3.36 9.97
C LEU A 177 -8.64 4.73 9.30
N GLN A 178 -8.40 4.76 7.99
CA GLN A 178 -8.31 6.00 7.22
C GLN A 178 -9.59 6.85 7.36
N GLU A 179 -10.77 6.24 7.20
CA GLU A 179 -12.08 6.88 7.39
C GLU A 179 -12.20 7.47 8.81
N VAL A 180 -11.78 6.73 9.84
CA VAL A 180 -11.82 7.22 11.24
C VAL A 180 -10.84 8.37 11.44
N LEU A 181 -9.56 8.24 11.05
CA LEU A 181 -8.56 9.30 11.21
C LEU A 181 -8.98 10.58 10.47
N GLN A 182 -9.61 10.48 9.30
CA GLN A 182 -10.15 11.63 8.59
C GLN A 182 -11.19 12.40 9.42
N LYS A 183 -12.04 11.72 10.20
CA LYS A 183 -12.96 12.39 11.13
C LYS A 183 -12.21 13.18 12.21
N TYR A 184 -11.12 12.63 12.74
CA TYR A 184 -10.30 13.31 13.74
C TYR A 184 -9.46 14.47 13.18
N VAL A 185 -9.17 14.49 11.87
CA VAL A 185 -8.38 15.55 11.22
C VAL A 185 -9.25 16.65 10.60
N TYR A 186 -10.36 16.28 9.98
CA TYR A 186 -11.22 17.16 9.17
C TYR A 186 -12.69 17.21 9.61
N GLY A 187 -13.08 16.45 10.64
CA GLY A 187 -14.44 16.47 11.16
C GLY A 187 -14.78 17.76 11.92
N ASP A 188 -15.99 17.81 12.46
CA ASP A 188 -16.55 19.02 13.11
C ASP A 188 -15.71 19.51 14.31
N HIS A 189 -15.01 18.59 14.98
CA HIS A 189 -14.11 18.88 16.09
C HIS A 189 -12.77 18.16 15.87
N PRO A 190 -11.88 18.72 15.05
CA PRO A 190 -10.65 18.04 14.71
C PRO A 190 -9.69 18.07 15.90
N LEU A 191 -9.28 16.89 16.37
CA LEU A 191 -8.35 16.70 17.48
C LEU A 191 -6.93 16.36 17.01
N LEU A 192 -6.80 15.90 15.77
CA LEU A 192 -5.53 15.54 15.17
C LEU A 192 -5.18 16.47 14.01
N GLU A 193 -3.90 16.58 13.73
CA GLU A 193 -3.37 17.13 12.49
C GLU A 193 -2.43 16.11 11.85
N ALA A 194 -2.44 16.06 10.52
CA ALA A 194 -1.54 15.22 9.74
C ALA A 194 -0.40 16.07 9.18
N ARG A 195 0.84 15.61 9.34
CA ARG A 195 2.05 16.27 8.83
C ARG A 195 2.92 15.25 8.11
N THR A 196 3.65 15.69 7.10
CA THR A 196 4.67 14.85 6.46
C THR A 196 6.00 15.02 7.18
N VAL A 197 6.50 13.93 7.77
CA VAL A 197 7.80 13.84 8.45
C VAL A 197 8.59 12.72 7.77
N GLU A 198 9.81 13.02 7.31
CA GLU A 198 10.65 12.05 6.59
C GLU A 198 9.94 11.32 5.44
N ASN A 199 9.11 12.07 4.68
CA ASN A 199 8.27 11.57 3.58
C ASN A 199 7.12 10.64 3.98
N ARG A 200 6.75 10.62 5.27
CA ARG A 200 5.61 9.84 5.77
C ARG A 200 4.60 10.69 6.51
N VAL A 201 3.33 10.35 6.34
CA VAL A 201 2.24 10.95 7.10
C VAL A 201 2.31 10.50 8.56
N THR A 202 2.50 11.48 9.43
CA THR A 202 2.52 11.34 10.89
C THR A 202 1.43 12.21 11.50
N TYR A 203 0.70 11.66 12.46
CA TYR A 203 -0.43 12.31 13.12
C TYR A 203 0.00 12.86 14.47
N TYR A 204 -0.42 14.09 14.75
CA TYR A 204 -0.16 14.79 16.01
C TYR A 204 -1.48 15.23 16.64
N VAL A 205 -1.51 15.34 17.96
CA VAL A 205 -2.62 16.05 18.63
C VAL A 205 -2.52 17.54 18.30
N LYS A 206 -3.64 18.16 17.92
CA LYS A 206 -3.67 19.62 17.72
C LYS A 206 -3.40 20.30 19.06
N GLN A 207 -2.37 21.13 19.10
CA GLN A 207 -2.20 22.08 20.20
C GLN A 207 -3.21 23.21 19.99
N GLY A 208 -4.11 23.38 20.97
CA GLY A 208 -5.10 24.45 20.98
C GLY A 208 -4.48 25.84 21.17
#